data_AF-A0ABD0S6X3-F1
#
_entry.id   AF-A0ABD0S6X3-F1
#
_cell.length_a   1.000
_cell.length_b   1.000
_cell.length_c   1.000
_cell.angle_alpha   90.00
_cell.angle_beta   90.00
_cell.angle_gamma   90.00
#
_symmetry.space_group_name_H-M   'P 1'
#
loop_
_entity.id
_entity.type
_entity.pdbx_description
1 polymer ?
#
loop_
_entity_poly.entity_id
_entity_poly.type
_entity_poly.pdbx_seq_one_letter_code
_entity_poly.pdbx_strand_id
1 'polypeptide(L)'
;MSYLLKTITRKLLTRPLTTSPILKSCRPTKYQPQSLVKLKKLQAQYQCEDGRPIWLKAGIFDRVLYSSTILGCCTGVMMVLSTIYENAKPPSWKTATC
;
A
#
# COMPACT_ATOMS: atom_id res chain seq x y z
N MET A 1 39.80 17.79 13.73
CA MET A 1 39.26 16.96 12.62
C MET A 1 37.84 17.39 12.23
N SER A 2 37.61 18.69 11.96
CA SER A 2 36.25 19.23 11.75
C SER A 2 36.02 19.85 10.37
N TYR A 3 37.05 19.88 9.53
CA TYR A 3 36.96 20.47 8.18
C TYR A 3 36.69 19.44 7.08
N LEU A 4 37.00 18.15 7.32
CA LEU A 4 36.82 17.09 6.32
C LEU A 4 35.35 16.64 6.19
N LEU A 5 34.62 16.61 7.31
CA LEU A 5 33.21 16.19 7.36
C LEU A 5 32.24 17.19 6.72
N LYS A 6 32.60 18.48 6.68
CA LYS A 6 31.78 19.54 6.06
C LYS A 6 31.82 19.49 4.52
N THR A 7 32.87 18.89 3.95
CA THR A 7 33.07 18.82 2.50
C THR A 7 32.30 17.65 1.87
N ILE A 8 32.08 16.57 2.64
CA ILE A 8 31.40 15.36 2.17
C ILE A 8 29.88 15.60 2.04
N THR A 9 29.28 16.36 2.95
CA THR A 9 27.83 16.62 2.98
C THR A 9 27.33 17.59 1.89
N ARG A 10 28.22 18.36 1.25
CA ARG A 10 27.84 19.30 0.18
C ARG A 10 27.86 18.70 -1.23
N LYS A 11 28.52 17.56 -1.45
CA LYS A 11 28.62 16.93 -2.77
C LYS A 11 27.44 16.03 -3.14
N LEU A 12 26.54 15.72 -2.20
CA LEU A 12 25.36 14.89 -2.47
C LEU A 12 24.12 15.71 -2.89
N LEU A 13 24.16 17.04 -2.83
CA LEU A 13 23.00 17.92 -3.03
C LEU A 13 23.02 18.71 -4.36
N THR A 14 23.79 18.25 -5.35
CA THR A 14 23.80 18.85 -6.70
C THR A 14 24.08 17.78 -7.76
N ARG A 15 23.25 16.73 -7.81
CA ARG A 15 23.06 16.06 -9.10
C ARG A 15 21.95 16.83 -9.82
N PRO A 16 22.27 17.71 -10.80
CA PRO A 16 21.24 18.08 -11.75
C PRO A 16 20.75 16.75 -12.34
N LEU A 17 19.44 16.53 -12.32
CA LEU A 17 18.84 15.52 -13.16
C LEU A 17 19.22 15.90 -14.59
N THR A 18 20.27 15.25 -15.10
CA THR A 18 20.56 15.21 -16.53
C THR A 18 19.35 14.54 -17.16
N THR A 19 18.38 15.36 -17.54
CA THR A 19 17.34 14.99 -18.49
C THR A 19 18.09 14.54 -19.73
N SER A 20 18.19 13.22 -19.93
CA SER A 20 18.65 12.70 -21.20
C SER A 20 17.74 13.27 -22.30
N PRO A 21 18.30 13.79 -23.40
CA PRO A 21 17.50 14.24 -24.52
C PRO A 21 16.98 13.03 -25.30
N ILE A 22 16.09 12.25 -24.68
CA ILE A 22 15.10 11.46 -25.43
C ILE A 22 13.87 12.36 -25.63
N LEU A 23 14.12 13.53 -26.21
CA LEU A 23 13.10 14.38 -26.81
C LEU A 23 13.26 14.26 -28.32
N LYS A 24 12.72 13.17 -28.88
CA LYS A 24 12.34 13.10 -30.29
C LYS A 24 11.33 11.97 -30.54
N SER A 25 10.16 12.13 -29.92
CA SER A 25 8.91 11.77 -30.60
C SER A 25 7.77 12.64 -30.08
N CYS A 26 7.92 13.95 -30.29
CA CYS A 26 6.79 14.87 -30.27
C CYS A 26 6.02 14.71 -31.58
N ARG A 27 5.29 13.61 -31.73
CA ARG A 27 4.04 13.62 -32.49
C ARG A 27 2.93 13.25 -31.55
N PRO A 28 1.91 14.11 -31.34
CA PRO A 28 0.63 13.60 -30.90
C PRO A 28 0.14 12.72 -32.05
N THR A 29 0.38 11.41 -31.99
CA THR A 29 -0.44 10.48 -32.75
C THR A 29 -1.87 10.77 -32.31
N LYS A 30 -2.67 11.29 -33.25
CA LYS A 30 -4.07 11.71 -33.06
C LYS A 30 -4.99 10.49 -32.85
N TYR A 31 -4.46 9.47 -32.21
CA TYR A 31 -5.11 8.24 -31.79
C TYR A 31 -4.90 8.20 -30.28
N GLN A 32 -5.79 8.85 -29.54
CA GLN A 32 -5.90 8.64 -28.09
C GLN A 32 -6.68 7.34 -27.94
N PRO A 33 -6.05 6.18 -27.71
CA PRO A 33 -6.81 4.99 -27.37
C PRO A 33 -7.64 5.33 -26.13
N GLN A 34 -8.91 4.93 -26.12
CA GLN A 34 -9.83 5.26 -25.02
C GLN A 34 -9.29 4.86 -23.63
N SER A 35 -8.34 3.93 -23.58
CA SER A 35 -7.57 3.56 -22.38
C SER A 35 -6.80 4.72 -21.74
N LEU A 36 -6.17 5.61 -22.52
CA LEU A 36 -5.40 6.74 -21.96
C LEU A 36 -6.30 7.79 -21.30
N VAL A 37 -7.54 7.95 -21.79
CA VAL A 37 -8.52 8.87 -21.18
C VAL A 37 -8.93 8.34 -19.80
N LYS A 38 -9.13 7.03 -19.65
CA LYS A 38 -9.44 6.40 -18.36
C LYS A 38 -8.28 6.57 -17.38
N LEU A 39 -7.05 6.31 -17.82
CA LEU A 39 -5.86 6.43 -16.97
C LEU A 39 -5.66 7.86 -16.45
N LYS A 40 -5.83 8.88 -17.31
CA LYS A 40 -5.74 10.29 -16.87
C LYS A 40 -6.78 10.65 -15.81
N LYS A 41 -8.01 10.14 -15.94
CA LYS A 41 -9.07 10.33 -14.93
C LYS A 41 -8.69 9.65 -13.60
N LEU A 42 -8.22 8.41 -13.64
CA LEU A 42 -7.73 7.70 -12.45
C LEU A 42 -6.55 8.44 -11.81
N GLN A 43 -5.58 8.89 -12.59
CA GLN A 43 -4.46 9.67 -12.08
C GLN A 43 -4.94 10.93 -11.35
N ALA A 44 -5.87 11.69 -11.94
CA ALA A 44 -6.44 12.86 -11.29
C ALA A 44 -7.16 12.52 -9.96
N GLN A 45 -7.91 11.42 -9.91
CA GLN A 45 -8.61 10.98 -8.70
C GLN A 45 -7.62 10.56 -7.59
N TYR A 46 -6.57 9.82 -7.94
CA TYR A 46 -5.58 9.33 -6.96
C TYR A 46 -4.49 10.36 -6.62
N GLN A 47 -4.33 11.43 -7.39
CA GLN A 47 -3.39 12.53 -7.12
C GLN A 47 -4.04 13.70 -6.38
N CYS A 48 -5.35 13.68 -6.14
CA CYS A 48 -6.02 14.71 -5.33
C CYS A 48 -5.55 14.65 -3.87
N GLU A 49 -5.23 15.78 -3.26
CA GLU A 49 -4.72 15.87 -1.88
C GLU A 49 -5.87 15.82 -0.85
N ASP A 50 -6.54 14.66 -0.75
CA ASP A 50 -7.70 14.47 0.14
C ASP A 50 -7.34 14.08 1.58
N GLY A 51 -6.03 13.97 1.90
CA GLY A 51 -5.52 13.55 3.21
C GLY A 51 -5.81 12.09 3.59
N ARG A 52 -6.42 11.30 2.70
CA ARG A 52 -6.76 9.89 2.92
C ARG A 52 -5.62 8.97 2.49
N PRO A 53 -5.40 7.85 3.20
CA PRO A 53 -4.42 6.87 2.77
C PRO A 53 -4.82 6.22 1.44
N ILE A 54 -3.83 5.78 0.67
CA ILE A 54 -4.01 5.31 -0.71
C ILE A 54 -5.00 4.14 -0.85
N TRP A 55 -5.05 3.25 0.14
CA TRP A 55 -5.92 2.06 0.17
C TRP A 55 -7.39 2.37 0.53
N LEU A 56 -7.71 3.63 0.83
CA LEU A 56 -9.07 4.09 1.11
C LEU A 56 -9.53 5.19 0.12
N LYS A 57 -8.75 5.40 -0.94
CA LYS A 57 -8.89 6.54 -1.85
C LYS A 57 -9.96 6.32 -2.92
N ALA A 58 -10.31 5.08 -3.24
CA ALA A 58 -11.37 4.79 -4.21
C ALA A 58 -12.79 5.00 -3.65
N GLY A 59 -12.93 5.26 -2.34
CA GLY A 59 -14.18 5.69 -1.71
C GLY A 59 -14.86 4.63 -0.85
N ILE A 60 -16.18 4.46 -1.02
CA ILE A 60 -17.01 3.61 -0.14
C ILE A 60 -16.67 2.12 -0.30
N PHE A 61 -16.39 1.68 -1.53
CA PHE A 61 -16.07 0.28 -1.81
C PHE A 61 -14.82 -0.19 -1.04
N ASP A 62 -13.76 0.62 -1.06
CA ASP A 62 -12.53 0.34 -0.29
C ASP A 62 -12.82 0.20 1.21
N ARG A 63 -13.73 1.01 1.76
CA ARG A 63 -14.10 0.94 3.18
C ARG A 63 -14.82 -0.36 3.52
N VAL A 64 -15.75 -0.79 2.67
CA VAL A 64 -16.47 -2.05 2.86
C VAL A 64 -15.50 -3.23 2.76
N LEU A 65 -14.64 -3.22 1.74
CA LEU A 65 -13.66 -4.27 1.50
C LEU A 65 -12.63 -4.36 2.65
N TYR A 66 -12.14 -3.22 3.12
CA TYR A 66 -11.23 -3.16 4.25
C TYR A 66 -11.91 -3.69 5.52
N SER A 67 -13.12 -3.22 5.81
CA SER A 67 -13.85 -3.62 7.02
C SER A 67 -14.17 -5.11 7.04
N SER A 68 -14.62 -5.67 5.91
CA SER A 68 -14.91 -7.11 5.82
C SER A 68 -13.64 -7.96 5.96
N THR A 69 -12.51 -7.49 5.42
CA THR A 69 -11.22 -8.17 5.54
C THR A 69 -10.73 -8.18 6.99
N ILE A 70 -10.83 -7.04 7.70
CA ILE A 70 -10.46 -6.97 9.11
C ILE A 70 -11.36 -7.87 9.96
N LEU A 71 -12.68 -7.83 9.74
CA LEU A 71 -13.62 -8.69 10.46
C LEU A 71 -13.30 -10.17 10.23
N GLY A 72 -13.09 -10.58 8.98
CA GLY A 72 -12.72 -11.95 8.65
C GLY A 72 -11.38 -12.39 9.26
N CYS A 73 -10.40 -11.48 9.31
CA CYS A 73 -9.11 -11.77 9.91
C CYS A 73 -9.22 -11.94 11.44
N CYS A 74 -9.95 -11.05 12.12
CA CYS A 74 -10.21 -11.15 13.55
C CYS A 74 -10.95 -12.43 13.92
N THR A 75 -12.01 -12.79 13.16
CA THR A 75 -12.75 -14.03 13.42
C THR A 75 -11.88 -15.27 13.19
N GLY A 76 -11.07 -15.27 12.12
CA GLY A 76 -10.12 -16.34 11.85
C GLY A 76 -9.09 -16.52 12.98
N VAL A 77 -8.51 -15.42 13.48
CA VAL A 77 -7.56 -15.47 14.60
C VAL A 77 -8.22 -16.03 15.86
N MET A 78 -9.42 -15.57 16.20
CA MET A 78 -10.14 -16.06 17.39
C MET A 78 -10.52 -17.55 17.29
N MET A 79 -10.89 -18.00 16.08
CA MET A 79 -11.15 -19.42 15.80
C MET A 79 -9.90 -20.26 16.04
N VAL A 80 -8.77 -19.83 15.47
CA VAL A 80 -7.48 -20.53 15.63
C VAL A 80 -7.05 -20.56 17.10
N LEU A 81 -7.18 -19.47 17.84
CA LEU A 81 -6.86 -19.44 19.27
C LEU A 81 -7.74 -20.40 20.08
N SER A 82 -9.04 -20.47 19.77
CA SER A 82 -9.96 -21.43 20.40
C SER A 82 -9.56 -22.87 20.08
N THR A 83 -9.19 -23.15 18.83
CA THR A 83 -8.70 -24.48 18.42
C THR A 83 -7.41 -24.85 19.14
N ILE A 84 -6.44 -23.93 19.24
CA ILE A 84 -5.19 -24.18 19.98
C ILE A 84 -5.50 -24.46 21.45
N TYR A 85 -6.36 -23.66 22.07
CA TYR A 85 -6.75 -23.84 23.47
C TYR A 85 -7.39 -25.21 23.72
N GLU A 86 -8.32 -25.64 22.87
CA GLU A 86 -8.94 -26.96 23.01
C GLU A 86 -7.96 -28.12 22.74
N ASN A 87 -7.01 -27.96 21.82
CA ASN A 87 -6.00 -28.99 21.55
C ASN A 87 -4.89 -29.03 22.61
N ALA A 88 -4.59 -27.92 23.27
CA ALA A 88 -3.61 -27.86 24.35
C ALA A 88 -4.10 -28.54 25.63
N LYS A 89 -5.42 -28.64 25.85
CA LYS A 89 -5.98 -29.33 27.01
C LYS A 89 -5.71 -30.84 26.90
N PRO A 90 -5.06 -31.46 27.90
CA PRO A 90 -4.99 -32.91 27.97
C PRO A 90 -6.40 -33.51 28.08
N PRO A 91 -6.62 -34.74 27.58
CA PRO A 91 -7.94 -35.38 27.55
C PRO A 91 -8.57 -35.53 28.94
N SER A 92 -7.78 -35.54 30.01
CA SER A 92 -8.27 -35.56 31.40
C SER A 92 -9.07 -34.32 31.80
N TRP A 93 -8.87 -33.17 31.14
CA TRP A 93 -9.60 -31.93 31.42
C TRP A 93 -10.90 -31.80 30.61
N LYS A 94 -11.11 -32.72 29.66
CA LYS A 94 -12.28 -32.72 28.76
C LYS A 94 -13.39 -33.65 29.26
N THR A 95 -13.03 -34.64 30.07
CA THR A 95 -13.99 -35.55 30.73
C THR A 95 -14.36 -35.00 32.10
N ALA A 96 -15.62 -34.68 32.32
CA ALA A 96 -16.16 -34.56 33.68
C ALA A 96 -16.14 -35.96 34.30
N THR A 97 -15.10 -36.27 35.07
CA THR A 97 -15.08 -37.45 35.94
C THR A 97 -16.19 -37.30 36.98
N CYS A 98 -17.22 -38.13 36.84
CA CYS A 98 -18.13 -38.49 37.93
C CYS A 98 -17.41 -39.41 38.92
#